data_AF-A0AAN8XMH6-F1
#
_entry.id   AF-A0AAN8XMH6-F1
#
_cell.length_a   1.000
_cell.length_b   1.000
_cell.length_c   1.000
_cell.angle_alpha   90.00
_cell.angle_beta   90.00
_cell.angle_gamma   90.00
#
_symmetry.space_group_name_H-M   'P 1'
#
loop_
_entity.id
_entity.type
_entity.pdbx_description
1 polymer ?
#
loop_
_entity_poly.entity_id
_entity_poly.type
_entity_poly.pdbx_seq_one_letter_code
_entity_poly.pdbx_strand_id
1 'polypeptide(L)'
;MAPPEKGHANVCLSAEEMDEQRRKNVSYQYLCHLEEAKNWMEACINEELPEAGELEEELRNGVYLAKLAHFFAPDTVPLRRIYDADLTRYRSMGLTFRHTDNVNHFLKALEKIKLPSIFYPETTDVYDRKNMPRVVFCLHALSLFLFRLGIAPQIQNLYGKVKFSEEVMLAMMQELSKFGCQLPQFGKIGGILASEMQVDDAALHAAIIAINEAIERKDPSELLGTLKNPSSHLQGALEENIQQYLQCMSKSKIHKKEIAINKSRDEDYIPDAYDELLTQAELQGHISHVNTLCALERVEDAVREGNAKALSHALTSSVLAIKGIEKDLSSKYMIALGREMDGEQDQNETQNHSFNMSLLQTTLSKAVIQSTVSSVNQQAFARMKLKTSLANLNVSLEAGSPANTLAALKALGSGLPNVLDFAAVLYHEEMAAIRYDAENDLTLEEVEGGVKLLSAIARVSAALETHNPAEVWQYLTHPNAHLQGLEEEHSRDYTSALEKARQTKIKSGEPCTLLTYLDIQQVIDEVNMKRSEDNE
;
A
#
# COMPACT_ATOMS: atom_id res chain seq x y z
N MET A 1 22.16 37.69 64.86
CA MET A 1 21.48 38.67 63.97
C MET A 1 22.27 38.76 62.68
N ALA A 2 21.90 37.93 61.70
CA ALA A 2 22.35 38.08 60.32
C ALA A 2 21.31 38.97 59.59
N PRO A 3 21.74 39.87 58.69
CA PRO A 3 20.84 40.81 58.02
C PRO A 3 19.99 40.10 56.95
N PRO A 4 18.83 40.68 56.57
CA PRO A 4 17.84 40.01 55.71
C PRO A 4 18.33 39.91 54.26
N GLU A 5 18.00 38.77 53.65
CA GLU A 5 18.18 38.50 52.23
C GLU A 5 17.47 39.57 51.38
N LYS A 6 18.22 40.13 50.44
CA LYS A 6 17.72 41.11 49.46
C LYS A 6 16.70 40.43 48.56
N GLY A 7 15.55 41.07 48.42
CA GLY A 7 14.48 40.65 47.51
C GLY A 7 14.97 40.48 46.08
N HIS A 8 14.31 39.55 45.37
CA HIS A 8 14.42 39.32 43.94
C HIS A 8 14.40 40.66 43.19
N ALA A 9 15.55 41.05 42.65
CA ALA A 9 15.63 42.13 41.69
C ALA A 9 14.88 41.70 40.44
N ASN A 10 13.72 42.33 40.18
CA ASN A 10 13.15 42.37 38.84
C ASN A 10 14.19 43.07 37.95
N VAL A 11 14.93 42.28 37.17
CA VAL A 11 15.86 42.79 36.17
C VAL A 11 15.00 43.50 35.12
N CYS A 12 15.01 44.83 35.10
CA CYS A 12 14.48 45.59 33.98
C CYS A 12 15.38 45.33 32.78
N LEU A 13 14.97 44.41 31.91
CA LEU A 13 15.56 44.24 30.59
C LEU A 13 15.37 45.54 29.80
N SER A 14 16.40 45.97 29.08
CA SER A 14 16.29 47.08 28.15
C SER A 14 15.30 46.74 27.02
N ALA A 15 14.73 47.75 26.36
CA ALA A 15 13.82 47.53 25.24
C ALA A 15 14.46 46.69 24.10
N GLU A 16 15.77 46.81 23.91
CA GLU A 16 16.54 46.03 22.94
C GLU A 16 16.71 44.57 23.36
N GLU A 17 17.00 44.32 24.65
CA GLU A 17 17.11 42.96 25.21
C GLU A 17 15.76 42.23 25.24
N MET A 18 14.67 42.95 25.52
CA MET A 18 13.32 42.38 25.44
C MET A 18 12.95 41.99 24.01
N ASP A 19 13.28 42.82 23.00
CA ASP A 19 13.04 42.51 21.59
C ASP A 19 13.92 41.36 21.07
N GLU A 20 15.17 41.27 21.54
CA GLU A 20 16.05 40.13 21.24
C GLU A 20 15.54 38.83 21.86
N GLN A 21 15.12 38.86 23.13
CA GLN A 21 14.55 37.70 23.80
C GLN A 21 13.25 37.23 23.14
N ARG A 22 12.41 38.17 22.71
CA ARG A 22 11.19 37.88 21.96
C ARG A 22 11.49 37.20 20.63
N ARG A 23 12.45 37.71 19.85
CA ARG A 23 12.88 37.09 18.57
C ARG A 23 13.45 35.69 18.77
N LYS A 24 14.22 35.47 19.84
CA LYS A 24 14.72 34.14 20.23
C LYS A 24 13.57 33.17 20.54
N ASN A 25 12.57 33.61 21.30
CA ASN A 25 11.39 32.78 21.60
C ASN A 25 10.58 32.43 20.35
N VAL A 26 10.34 33.40 19.46
CA VAL A 26 9.63 33.19 18.18
C VAL A 26 10.38 32.19 17.28
N SER A 27 11.70 32.30 17.20
CA SER A 27 12.54 31.39 16.40
C SER A 27 12.51 29.97 16.97
N TYR A 28 12.58 29.83 18.30
CA TYR A 28 12.45 28.55 18.99
C TYR A 28 11.08 27.90 18.75
N GLN A 29 10.00 28.68 18.90
CA GLN A 29 8.63 28.22 18.64
C GLN A 29 8.48 27.69 17.21
N TYR A 30 9.01 28.41 16.22
CA TYR A 30 8.92 27.98 14.84
C TYR A 30 9.73 26.71 14.56
N LEU A 31 10.94 26.57 15.14
CA LEU A 31 11.72 25.33 15.05
C LEU A 31 11.00 24.13 15.68
N CYS A 32 10.32 24.33 16.81
CA CYS A 32 9.45 23.29 17.37
C CYS A 32 8.36 22.88 16.35
N HIS A 33 7.69 23.85 15.70
CA HIS A 33 6.66 23.53 14.72
C HIS A 33 7.19 22.82 13.46
N LEU A 34 8.42 23.11 13.03
CA LEU A 34 9.10 22.39 11.95
C LEU A 34 9.38 20.94 12.35
N GLU A 35 9.91 20.72 13.55
CA GLU A 35 10.18 19.37 14.08
C GLU A 35 8.88 18.56 14.26
N GLU A 36 7.82 19.20 14.75
CA GLU A 36 6.48 18.58 14.85
C GLU A 36 5.95 18.16 13.48
N ALA A 37 6.06 19.03 12.47
CA ALA A 37 5.63 18.75 11.11
C ALA A 37 6.47 17.63 10.47
N LYS A 38 7.79 17.64 10.68
CA LYS A 38 8.71 16.60 10.26
C LYS A 38 8.25 15.24 10.78
N ASN A 39 8.21 15.07 12.10
CA ASN A 39 7.92 13.78 12.75
C ASN A 39 6.54 13.25 12.36
N TRP A 40 5.57 14.14 12.16
CA TRP A 40 4.24 13.76 11.67
C TRP A 40 4.26 13.32 10.21
N MET A 41 5.00 14.02 9.33
CA MET A 41 5.14 13.63 7.94
C MET A 41 5.83 12.28 7.81
N GLU A 42 6.92 12.04 8.55
CA GLU A 42 7.63 10.76 8.62
C GLU A 42 6.69 9.62 9.02
N ALA A 43 5.88 9.84 10.06
CA ALA A 43 4.90 8.86 10.52
C ALA A 43 3.79 8.57 9.49
N CYS A 44 3.47 9.53 8.60
CA CYS A 44 2.45 9.34 7.56
C CYS A 44 3.02 8.65 6.31
N ILE A 45 4.22 9.02 5.87
CA ILE A 45 4.79 8.52 4.60
C ILE A 45 5.74 7.33 4.80
N ASN A 46 6.14 7.03 6.03
CA ASN A 46 7.08 5.98 6.40
C ASN A 46 8.45 6.12 5.70
N GLU A 47 8.95 7.36 5.63
CA GLU A 47 10.28 7.73 5.14
C GLU A 47 10.89 8.74 6.09
N GLU A 48 12.21 8.69 6.28
CA GLU A 48 12.95 9.66 7.11
C GLU A 48 13.11 10.99 6.36
N LEU A 49 12.80 12.09 7.04
CA LEU A 49 12.92 13.45 6.54
C LEU A 49 14.20 14.12 7.09
N PRO A 50 14.70 15.15 6.39
CA PRO A 50 15.85 15.94 6.86
C PRO A 50 15.60 16.57 8.24
N GLU A 51 16.66 17.07 8.88
CA GLU A 51 16.55 17.80 10.16
C GLU A 51 15.67 19.05 10.03
N ALA A 52 15.01 19.47 11.12
CA ALA A 52 14.09 20.61 11.11
C ALA A 52 14.69 21.91 10.54
N GLY A 53 16.01 22.13 10.69
CA GLY A 53 16.70 23.29 10.12
C GLY A 53 16.77 23.30 8.59
N GLU A 54 16.73 22.12 7.95
CA GLU A 54 16.85 21.95 6.50
C GLU A 54 15.50 21.60 5.84
N LEU A 55 14.49 21.26 6.64
CA LEU A 55 13.17 20.84 6.19
C LEU A 55 12.54 21.81 5.18
N GLU A 56 12.65 23.11 5.42
CA GLU A 56 12.10 24.13 4.51
C GLU A 56 12.66 24.01 3.09
N GLU A 57 13.96 23.74 2.95
CA GLU A 57 14.63 23.67 1.66
C GLU A 57 14.24 22.39 0.91
N GLU A 58 14.15 21.27 1.63
CA GLU A 58 13.79 19.97 1.05
C GLU A 58 12.31 19.86 0.67
N LEU A 59 11.43 20.68 1.25
CA LEU A 59 10.03 20.75 0.84
C LEU A 59 9.82 21.48 -0.50
N ARG A 60 10.80 22.26 -0.98
CA ARG A 60 10.67 23.10 -2.19
C ARG A 60 10.41 22.31 -3.46
N ASN A 61 10.96 21.10 -3.56
CA ASN A 61 10.77 20.19 -4.70
C ASN A 61 9.36 19.54 -4.72
N GLY A 62 8.60 19.70 -3.64
CA GLY A 62 7.23 19.19 -3.49
C GLY A 62 7.10 17.67 -3.43
N VAL A 63 8.18 16.90 -3.49
CA VAL A 63 8.14 15.43 -3.52
C VAL A 63 7.52 14.88 -2.24
N TYR A 64 8.00 15.32 -1.07
CA TYR A 64 7.43 14.92 0.21
C TYR A 64 5.96 15.35 0.37
N LEU A 65 5.60 16.55 -0.10
CA LEU A 65 4.21 17.01 -0.11
C LEU A 65 3.32 16.14 -1.01
N ALA A 66 3.82 15.70 -2.17
CA ALA A 66 3.10 14.82 -3.07
C ALA A 66 2.99 13.38 -2.54
N LYS A 67 4.02 12.88 -1.83
CA LYS A 67 3.95 11.60 -1.11
C LYS A 67 2.93 11.66 0.03
N LEU A 68 2.91 12.76 0.79
CA LEU A 68 1.88 13.01 1.79
C LEU A 68 0.48 13.09 1.16
N ALA A 69 0.35 13.74 0.00
CA ALA A 69 -0.90 13.75 -0.77
C ALA A 69 -1.36 12.35 -1.20
N HIS A 70 -0.42 11.50 -1.61
CA HIS A 70 -0.69 10.10 -1.92
C HIS A 70 -1.23 9.34 -0.71
N PHE A 71 -0.66 9.58 0.48
CA PHE A 71 -1.08 8.90 1.72
C PHE A 71 -2.57 9.10 2.02
N PHE A 72 -3.09 10.32 1.97
CA PHE A 72 -4.51 10.58 2.31
C PHE A 72 -5.46 10.62 1.09
N ALA A 73 -4.95 10.77 -0.13
CA ALA A 73 -5.75 10.81 -1.37
C ALA A 73 -5.09 10.03 -2.53
N PRO A 74 -4.88 8.70 -2.38
CA PRO A 74 -4.12 7.90 -3.35
C PRO A 74 -4.76 7.85 -4.74
N ASP A 75 -6.09 7.94 -4.82
CA ASP A 75 -6.83 7.97 -6.10
C ASP A 75 -6.56 9.27 -6.89
N THR A 76 -6.26 10.36 -6.19
CA THR A 76 -6.01 11.68 -6.81
C THR A 76 -4.55 11.83 -7.21
N VAL A 77 -3.64 11.36 -6.36
CA VAL A 77 -2.19 11.44 -6.56
C VAL A 77 -1.58 10.04 -6.45
N PRO A 78 -1.60 9.22 -7.52
CA PRO A 78 -0.87 7.97 -7.55
C PRO A 78 0.64 8.22 -7.50
N LEU A 79 1.41 7.39 -6.79
CA LEU A 79 2.89 7.52 -6.71
C LEU A 79 3.57 7.64 -8.07
N ARG A 80 3.05 6.95 -9.10
CA ARG A 80 3.58 6.99 -10.47
C ARG A 80 3.49 8.37 -11.15
N ARG A 81 2.66 9.28 -10.62
CA ARG A 81 2.53 10.66 -11.12
C ARG A 81 3.47 11.63 -10.44
N ILE A 82 4.09 11.25 -9.31
CA ILE A 82 5.03 12.09 -8.60
C ILE A 82 6.32 12.19 -9.43
N TYR A 83 6.72 13.41 -9.75
CA TYR A 83 7.95 13.67 -10.46
C TYR A 83 9.14 13.60 -9.50
N ASP A 84 10.22 12.94 -9.91
CA ASP A 84 11.45 12.80 -9.13
C ASP A 84 11.23 12.18 -7.74
N ALA A 85 10.41 11.12 -7.67
CA ALA A 85 10.02 10.49 -6.41
C ALA A 85 11.20 9.93 -5.57
N ASP A 86 12.34 9.66 -6.20
CA ASP A 86 13.59 9.18 -5.59
C ASP A 86 14.62 10.31 -5.33
N LEU A 87 14.27 11.57 -5.63
CA LEU A 87 15.11 12.76 -5.47
C LEU A 87 16.42 12.72 -6.26
N THR A 88 16.55 11.84 -7.26
CA THR A 88 17.80 11.68 -8.02
C THR A 88 18.14 12.91 -8.85
N ARG A 89 17.13 13.56 -9.45
CA ARG A 89 17.32 14.76 -10.26
C ARG A 89 17.55 15.98 -9.40
N TYR A 90 16.81 16.12 -8.30
CA TYR A 90 17.02 17.19 -7.34
C TYR A 90 18.44 17.16 -6.76
N ARG A 91 18.95 15.99 -6.37
CA ARG A 91 20.33 15.86 -5.85
C ARG A 91 21.42 16.14 -6.89
N SER A 92 21.18 15.88 -8.17
CA SER A 92 22.18 16.06 -9.23
C SER A 92 22.14 17.42 -9.92
N MET A 93 20.95 17.98 -10.13
CA MET A 93 20.73 19.19 -10.93
C MET A 93 20.01 20.31 -10.17
N GLY A 94 19.60 20.06 -8.93
CA GLY A 94 18.82 21.01 -8.13
C GLY A 94 17.37 21.14 -8.57
N LEU A 95 16.76 22.26 -8.18
CA LEU A 95 15.34 22.51 -8.37
C LEU A 95 15.00 22.82 -9.84
N THR A 96 14.27 21.92 -10.49
CA THR A 96 13.68 22.14 -11.83
C THR A 96 12.22 22.60 -11.77
N PHE A 97 11.76 23.38 -12.75
CA PHE A 97 10.37 23.89 -12.81
C PHE A 97 9.32 22.77 -12.74
N ARG A 98 9.63 21.59 -13.26
CA ARG A 98 8.72 20.43 -13.24
C ARG A 98 8.37 19.96 -11.82
N HIS A 99 9.18 20.29 -10.81
CA HIS A 99 8.85 20.02 -9.40
C HIS A 99 7.60 20.78 -8.94
N THR A 100 7.20 21.87 -9.60
CA THR A 100 5.94 22.57 -9.30
C THR A 100 4.72 21.67 -9.49
N ASP A 101 4.79 20.65 -10.35
CA ASP A 101 3.72 19.66 -10.52
C ASP A 101 3.44 18.91 -9.22
N ASN A 102 4.48 18.57 -8.44
CA ASN A 102 4.34 17.88 -7.16
C ASN A 102 3.58 18.73 -6.13
N VAL A 103 3.88 20.04 -6.07
CA VAL A 103 3.15 20.99 -5.21
C VAL A 103 1.69 21.11 -5.66
N ASN A 104 1.45 21.19 -6.97
CA ASN A 104 0.09 21.25 -7.52
C ASN A 104 -0.71 19.96 -7.24
N HIS A 105 -0.05 18.80 -7.22
CA HIS A 105 -0.67 17.54 -6.80
C HIS A 105 -1.12 17.58 -5.33
N PHE A 106 -0.27 18.12 -4.44
CA PHE A 106 -0.63 18.33 -3.04
C PHE A 106 -1.85 19.25 -2.88
N LEU A 107 -1.86 20.41 -3.53
CA LEU A 107 -3.00 21.35 -3.47
C LEU A 107 -4.31 20.71 -3.97
N LYS A 108 -4.27 19.93 -5.06
CA LYS A 108 -5.44 19.18 -5.55
C LYS A 108 -5.94 18.14 -4.54
N ALA A 109 -5.04 17.52 -3.80
CA ALA A 109 -5.41 16.58 -2.75
C ALA A 109 -6.09 17.28 -1.57
N LEU A 110 -5.62 18.48 -1.16
CA LEU A 110 -6.27 19.30 -0.12
C LEU A 110 -7.71 19.66 -0.51
N GLU A 111 -7.92 20.04 -1.77
CA GLU A 111 -9.26 20.34 -2.31
C GLU A 111 -10.16 19.10 -2.28
N LYS A 112 -9.61 17.93 -2.63
CA LYS A 112 -10.34 16.66 -2.63
C LYS A 112 -10.88 16.28 -1.25
N ILE A 113 -10.10 16.49 -0.20
CA ILE A 113 -10.51 16.24 1.19
C ILE A 113 -11.33 17.39 1.79
N LYS A 114 -11.56 18.47 1.02
CA LYS A 114 -12.33 19.65 1.41
C LYS A 114 -11.74 20.39 2.62
N LEU A 115 -10.41 20.44 2.75
CA LEU A 115 -9.77 21.31 3.72
C LEU A 115 -10.09 22.79 3.35
N PRO A 116 -10.42 23.69 4.29
CA PRO A 116 -10.73 25.08 3.95
C PRO A 116 -9.56 25.81 3.26
N SER A 117 -9.86 26.57 2.21
CA SER A 117 -8.85 27.23 1.36
C SER A 117 -8.03 28.31 2.08
N ILE A 118 -8.49 28.79 3.24
CA ILE A 118 -7.74 29.72 4.11
C ILE A 118 -6.38 29.16 4.52
N PHE A 119 -6.26 27.82 4.62
CA PHE A 119 -5.02 27.16 5.00
C PHE A 119 -4.07 26.93 3.83
N TYR A 120 -4.51 27.11 2.58
CA TYR A 120 -3.73 26.68 1.42
C TYR A 120 -2.54 27.64 1.20
N PRO A 121 -1.32 27.10 0.98
CA PRO A 121 -0.21 27.88 0.46
C PRO A 121 -0.33 28.05 -1.06
N GLU A 122 0.38 29.01 -1.62
CA GLU A 122 0.56 29.16 -3.06
C GLU A 122 1.77 28.35 -3.55
N THR A 123 1.80 27.96 -4.83
CA THR A 123 2.94 27.22 -5.40
C THR A 123 4.25 28.00 -5.27
N THR A 124 4.21 29.34 -5.33
CA THR A 124 5.37 30.20 -5.11
C THR A 124 5.81 30.27 -3.65
N ASP A 125 4.91 30.03 -2.69
CA ASP A 125 5.28 29.98 -1.27
C ASP A 125 6.23 28.82 -0.99
N VAL A 126 6.02 27.69 -1.68
CA VAL A 126 6.85 26.48 -1.61
C VAL A 126 8.06 26.59 -2.54
N TYR A 127 7.84 26.70 -3.86
CA TYR A 127 8.91 26.55 -4.87
C TYR A 127 9.95 27.67 -4.80
N ASP A 128 9.51 28.92 -4.67
CA ASP A 128 10.39 30.09 -4.56
C ASP A 128 10.79 30.40 -3.11
N ARG A 129 10.33 29.58 -2.15
CA ARG A 129 10.54 29.80 -0.71
C ARG A 129 10.10 31.21 -0.24
N LYS A 130 8.99 31.72 -0.79
CA LYS A 130 8.47 33.06 -0.43
C LYS A 130 7.82 33.09 0.95
N ASN A 131 7.14 32.02 1.35
CA ASN A 131 6.42 31.96 2.61
C ASN A 131 6.29 30.51 3.12
N MET A 132 7.43 29.91 3.46
CA MET A 132 7.45 28.56 4.04
C MET A 132 6.68 28.43 5.36
N PRO A 133 6.63 29.46 6.26
CA PRO A 133 5.78 29.40 7.45
C PRO A 133 4.29 29.13 7.16
N ARG A 134 3.77 29.61 6.01
CA ARG A 134 2.41 29.29 5.57
C ARG A 134 2.24 27.82 5.17
N VAL A 135 3.27 27.22 4.58
CA VAL A 135 3.29 25.79 4.24
C VAL A 135 3.27 24.95 5.52
N VAL A 136 4.11 25.28 6.50
CA VAL A 136 4.12 24.62 7.82
C VAL A 136 2.77 24.79 8.51
N PHE A 137 2.17 25.98 8.49
CA PHE A 137 0.83 26.22 9.01
C PHE A 137 -0.24 25.35 8.33
N CYS A 138 -0.16 25.20 7.01
CA CYS A 138 -1.03 24.29 6.26
C CYS A 138 -0.85 22.84 6.70
N LEU A 139 0.38 22.37 6.94
CA LEU A 139 0.66 21.01 7.39
C LEU A 139 0.07 20.73 8.78
N HIS A 140 0.16 21.70 9.69
CA HIS A 140 -0.47 21.62 11.01
C HIS A 140 -2.01 21.60 10.94
N ALA A 141 -2.61 22.40 10.07
CA ALA A 141 -4.06 22.36 9.84
C ALA A 141 -4.50 21.03 9.19
N LEU A 142 -3.73 20.55 8.22
CA LEU A 142 -3.95 19.27 7.56
C LEU A 142 -3.83 18.10 8.54
N SER A 143 -2.83 18.09 9.42
CA SER A 143 -2.64 17.01 10.39
C SER A 143 -3.83 16.90 11.34
N LEU A 144 -4.32 18.03 11.85
CA LEU A 144 -5.51 18.06 12.70
C LEU A 144 -6.75 17.59 11.93
N PHE A 145 -6.90 18.00 10.67
CA PHE A 145 -8.03 17.61 9.84
C PHE A 145 -8.03 16.11 9.50
N LEU A 146 -6.88 15.55 9.11
CA LEU A 146 -6.74 14.12 8.82
C LEU A 146 -6.88 13.26 10.09
N PHE A 147 -6.44 13.77 11.24
CA PHE A 147 -6.67 13.13 12.53
C PHE A 147 -8.16 13.05 12.86
N ARG A 148 -8.93 14.15 12.66
CA ARG A 148 -10.41 14.13 12.82
C ARG A 148 -11.06 13.04 11.97
N LEU A 149 -10.60 12.87 10.74
CA LEU A 149 -11.10 11.86 9.81
C LEU A 149 -10.61 10.43 10.13
N GLY A 150 -9.71 10.26 11.10
CA GLY A 150 -9.10 8.96 11.43
C GLY A 150 -8.16 8.43 10.35
N ILE A 151 -7.63 9.31 9.49
CA ILE A 151 -6.73 8.94 8.39
C ILE A 151 -5.27 8.99 8.84
N ALA A 152 -4.89 9.99 9.63
CA ALA A 152 -3.52 10.24 10.06
C ALA A 152 -3.39 10.21 11.60
N PRO A 153 -2.19 9.93 12.14
CA PRO A 153 -1.91 10.13 13.57
C PRO A 153 -1.99 11.60 13.96
N GLN A 154 -2.16 11.86 15.26
CA GLN A 154 -2.14 13.21 15.81
C GLN A 154 -0.70 13.76 15.78
N ILE A 155 -0.54 15.00 15.31
CA ILE A 155 0.75 15.71 15.40
C ILE A 155 1.12 15.95 16.87
N GLN A 156 2.39 15.77 17.20
CA GLN A 156 2.88 15.99 18.56
C GLN A 156 3.05 17.49 18.84
N ASN A 157 3.05 17.87 20.11
CA ASN A 157 3.50 19.18 20.54
C ASN A 157 4.83 19.04 21.29
N LEU A 158 5.89 19.59 20.71
CA LEU A 158 7.28 19.47 21.14
C LEU A 158 7.81 20.75 21.80
N TYR A 159 6.95 21.78 21.95
CA TYR A 159 7.30 23.02 22.63
C TYR A 159 7.82 22.75 24.05
N GLY A 160 9.04 23.21 24.35
CA GLY A 160 9.70 23.04 25.64
C GLY A 160 10.28 21.63 25.90
N LYS A 161 10.12 20.68 24.96
CA LYS A 161 10.65 19.31 25.08
C LYS A 161 11.92 19.10 24.26
N VAL A 162 12.05 19.79 23.14
CA VAL A 162 13.19 19.70 22.22
C VAL A 162 14.15 20.87 22.44
N LYS A 163 15.45 20.61 22.33
CA LYS A 163 16.50 21.62 22.38
C LYS A 163 17.19 21.71 21.02
N PHE A 164 17.39 22.92 20.53
CA PHE A 164 18.12 23.20 19.30
C PHE A 164 19.48 23.81 19.62
N SER A 165 20.45 23.64 18.73
CA SER A 165 21.76 24.30 18.85
C SER A 165 21.62 25.81 18.66
N GLU A 166 22.55 26.58 19.25
CA GLU A 166 22.56 28.03 19.10
C GLU A 166 22.73 28.45 17.64
N GLU A 167 23.50 27.70 16.86
CA GLU A 167 23.72 27.95 15.42
C GLU A 167 22.43 27.88 14.62
N VAL A 168 21.61 26.84 14.82
CA VAL A 168 20.32 26.67 14.14
C VAL A 168 19.33 27.74 14.58
N MET A 169 19.31 28.06 15.88
CA MET A 169 18.47 29.14 16.44
C MET A 169 18.79 30.49 15.81
N LEU A 170 20.08 30.83 15.68
CA LEU A 170 20.53 32.08 15.08
C LEU A 170 20.24 32.14 13.57
N ALA A 171 20.47 31.04 12.86
CA ALA A 171 20.14 30.95 11.43
C ALA A 171 18.64 31.17 11.19
N MET A 172 17.79 30.51 11.97
CA MET A 172 16.34 30.67 11.86
C MET A 172 15.90 32.09 12.22
N MET A 173 16.50 32.71 13.24
CA MET A 173 16.21 34.09 13.61
C MET A 173 16.56 35.08 12.49
N GLN A 174 17.69 34.87 11.80
CA GLN A 174 18.06 35.66 10.63
C GLN A 174 17.09 35.46 9.47
N GLU A 175 16.69 34.22 9.17
CA GLU A 175 15.72 33.94 8.12
C GLU A 175 14.38 34.62 8.40
N LEU A 176 13.80 34.43 9.60
CA LEU A 176 12.53 35.05 9.98
C LEU A 176 12.57 36.59 9.92
N SER A 177 13.73 37.20 10.23
CA SER A 177 13.90 38.66 10.13
C SER A 177 13.78 39.20 8.70
N LYS A 178 14.09 38.40 7.67
CA LYS A 178 14.00 38.79 6.25
C LYS A 178 12.55 38.82 5.76
N PHE A 179 11.67 38.01 6.36
CA PHE A 179 10.30 37.88 5.90
C PHE A 179 9.37 38.96 6.46
N GLY A 180 9.77 39.69 7.52
CA GLY A 180 8.94 40.77 8.11
C GLY A 180 7.55 40.33 8.59
N CYS A 181 7.26 39.03 8.57
CA CYS A 181 5.95 38.45 8.79
C CYS A 181 5.76 38.11 10.27
N GLN A 182 4.60 38.47 10.81
CA GLN A 182 4.09 37.85 12.02
C GLN A 182 3.86 36.36 11.72
N LEU A 183 4.35 35.46 12.59
CA LEU A 183 4.08 34.03 12.45
C LEU A 183 2.56 33.80 12.43
N PRO A 184 2.07 32.86 11.60
CA PRO A 184 0.70 32.40 11.68
C PRO A 184 0.33 31.97 13.11
N GLN A 185 -0.93 32.15 13.50
CA GLN A 185 -1.37 31.79 14.85
C GLN A 185 -1.62 30.28 14.96
N PHE A 186 -0.53 29.50 15.08
CA PHE A 186 -0.56 28.03 15.18
C PHE A 186 -1.50 27.53 16.30
N GLY A 187 -1.55 28.23 17.44
CA GLY A 187 -2.44 27.91 18.56
C GLY A 187 -3.94 28.02 18.24
N LYS A 188 -4.33 28.82 17.23
CA LYS A 188 -5.74 29.03 16.86
C LYS A 188 -6.23 28.14 15.72
N ILE A 189 -5.38 27.28 15.15
CA ILE A 189 -5.75 26.37 14.05
C ILE A 189 -6.99 25.54 14.41
N GLY A 190 -7.03 24.98 15.62
CA GLY A 190 -8.16 24.19 16.09
C GLY A 190 -9.47 24.99 16.15
N GLY A 191 -9.40 26.23 16.65
CA GLY A 191 -10.52 27.17 16.71
C GLY A 191 -11.00 27.60 15.33
N ILE A 192 -10.08 27.97 14.41
CA ILE A 192 -10.41 28.36 13.03
C ILE A 192 -11.08 27.19 12.28
N LEU A 193 -10.53 25.98 12.41
CA LEU A 193 -11.14 24.77 11.84
C LEU A 193 -12.45 24.38 12.51
N ALA A 194 -12.77 24.88 13.70
CA ALA A 194 -14.06 24.64 14.35
C ALA A 194 -15.08 25.71 13.91
N SER A 195 -14.67 26.99 13.84
CA SER A 195 -15.51 28.13 13.48
C SER A 195 -15.89 28.16 12.00
N GLU A 196 -14.97 27.81 11.10
CA GLU A 196 -15.26 27.71 9.66
C GLU A 196 -16.14 26.49 9.33
N MET A 197 -16.23 25.52 10.25
CA MET A 197 -16.97 24.27 10.04
C MET A 197 -18.34 24.23 10.72
N GLN A 198 -18.71 25.19 11.60
CA GLN A 198 -20.04 25.26 12.19
C GLN A 198 -20.56 26.70 12.36
N VAL A 199 -21.79 26.90 11.91
CA VAL A 199 -22.64 28.05 12.27
C VAL A 199 -23.00 27.90 13.75
N ASP A 200 -22.71 28.95 14.52
CA ASP A 200 -23.04 29.17 15.94
C ASP A 200 -24.18 28.28 16.50
N ASP A 201 -23.83 27.33 17.39
CA ASP A 201 -24.81 26.66 18.26
C ASP A 201 -24.23 26.51 19.66
N ALA A 202 -24.80 27.26 20.61
CA ALA A 202 -24.46 27.15 22.03
C ALA A 202 -24.68 25.73 22.57
N ALA A 203 -25.58 24.96 21.93
CA ALA A 203 -25.80 23.56 22.25
C ALA A 203 -24.57 22.68 21.94
N LEU A 204 -23.81 22.98 20.88
CA LEU A 204 -22.55 22.30 20.59
C LEU A 204 -21.54 22.54 21.70
N HIS A 205 -21.32 23.81 22.05
CA HIS A 205 -20.35 24.17 23.09
C HIS A 205 -20.70 23.52 24.43
N ALA A 206 -21.98 23.53 24.82
CA ALA A 206 -22.45 22.85 26.02
C ALA A 206 -22.22 21.33 25.95
N ALA A 207 -22.46 20.70 24.80
CA ALA A 207 -22.22 19.26 24.62
C ALA A 207 -20.73 18.90 24.74
N ILE A 208 -19.83 19.70 24.16
CA ILE A 208 -18.38 19.47 24.26
C ILE A 208 -17.86 19.65 25.68
N ILE A 209 -18.37 20.66 26.41
CA ILE A 209 -18.04 20.84 27.83
C ILE A 209 -18.49 19.62 28.64
N ALA A 210 -19.74 19.17 28.45
CA ALA A 210 -20.26 17.99 29.15
C ALA A 210 -19.42 16.72 28.90
N ILE A 211 -18.97 16.48 27.67
CA ILE A 211 -18.06 15.37 27.34
C ILE A 211 -16.74 15.51 28.10
N ASN A 212 -16.16 16.71 28.11
CA ASN A 212 -14.90 16.99 28.80
C ASN A 212 -14.98 16.78 30.32
N GLU A 213 -16.12 17.12 30.93
CA GLU A 213 -16.37 16.87 32.34
C GLU A 213 -16.55 15.37 32.64
N ALA A 214 -17.28 14.64 31.79
CA ALA A 214 -17.44 13.19 31.91
C ALA A 214 -16.08 12.46 31.86
N ILE A 215 -15.17 12.91 30.99
CA ILE A 215 -13.79 12.40 30.91
C ILE A 215 -13.04 12.65 32.23
N GLU A 216 -13.19 13.82 32.85
CA GLU A 216 -12.52 14.17 34.11
C GLU A 216 -13.06 13.37 35.30
N ARG A 217 -14.37 13.12 35.33
CA ARG A 217 -15.03 12.27 36.33
C ARG A 217 -14.66 10.80 36.17
N LYS A 218 -14.07 10.41 35.03
CA LYS A 218 -13.70 9.03 34.68
C LYS A 218 -14.88 8.06 34.75
N ASP A 219 -16.07 8.54 34.38
CA ASP A 219 -17.30 7.74 34.34
C ASP A 219 -17.59 7.29 32.89
N PRO A 220 -17.47 5.98 32.57
CA PRO A 220 -17.76 5.45 31.25
C PRO A 220 -19.23 5.59 30.83
N SER A 221 -20.17 5.49 31.77
CA SER A 221 -21.61 5.57 31.47
C SER A 221 -22.01 7.00 31.15
N GLU A 222 -21.50 7.96 31.92
CA GLU A 222 -21.70 9.39 31.66
C GLU A 222 -21.04 9.80 30.33
N LEU A 223 -19.82 9.31 30.06
CA LEU A 223 -19.14 9.54 28.79
C LEU A 223 -19.93 9.00 27.60
N LEU A 224 -20.50 7.80 27.70
CA LEU A 224 -21.30 7.23 26.62
C LEU A 224 -22.54 8.08 26.33
N GLY A 225 -23.23 8.53 27.38
CA GLY A 225 -24.41 9.40 27.25
C GLY A 225 -24.08 10.73 26.59
N THR A 226 -22.94 11.33 26.94
CA THR A 226 -22.49 12.61 26.38
C THR A 226 -21.96 12.46 24.95
N LEU A 227 -21.28 11.37 24.60
CA LEU A 227 -20.83 11.08 23.23
C LEU A 227 -21.99 10.76 22.27
N LYS A 228 -23.07 10.15 22.75
CA LYS A 228 -24.29 9.89 21.95
C LYS A 228 -25.18 11.14 21.81
N ASN A 229 -24.85 12.25 22.46
CA ASN A 229 -25.62 13.48 22.36
C ASN A 229 -25.57 14.05 20.92
N PRO A 230 -26.72 14.18 20.21
CA PRO A 230 -26.77 14.70 18.85
C PRO A 230 -26.16 16.08 18.70
N SER A 231 -26.26 16.93 19.73
CA SER A 231 -25.72 18.29 19.73
C SER A 231 -24.19 18.33 19.71
N SER A 232 -23.50 17.21 20.01
CA SER A 232 -22.04 17.13 19.91
C SER A 232 -21.53 17.05 18.46
N HIS A 233 -22.41 16.70 17.51
CA HIS A 233 -22.06 16.40 16.11
C HIS A 233 -20.94 15.35 15.96
N LEU A 234 -20.73 14.51 16.98
CA LEU A 234 -19.78 13.40 16.94
C LEU A 234 -20.42 12.17 16.27
N GLN A 235 -19.63 11.45 15.51
CA GLN A 235 -20.06 10.28 14.75
C GLN A 235 -19.19 9.06 15.07
N GLY A 236 -19.80 7.87 14.97
CA GLY A 236 -19.09 6.61 15.11
C GLY A 236 -18.75 6.21 16.55
N ALA A 237 -19.34 6.83 17.57
CA ALA A 237 -19.14 6.38 18.96
C ALA A 237 -19.74 4.96 19.15
N LEU A 238 -18.89 4.00 19.48
CA LEU A 238 -19.23 2.60 19.73
C LEU A 238 -19.20 2.32 21.23
N GLU A 239 -20.28 1.73 21.74
CA GLU A 239 -20.46 1.43 23.17
C GLU A 239 -19.41 0.44 23.68
N GLU A 240 -19.06 -0.55 22.86
CA GLU A 240 -18.02 -1.54 23.12
C GLU A 240 -16.60 -0.95 23.31
N ASN A 241 -16.33 0.25 22.79
CA ASN A 241 -15.01 0.90 22.88
C ASN A 241 -14.95 2.00 23.96
N ILE A 242 -15.98 2.13 24.81
CA ILE A 242 -16.11 3.27 25.72
C ILE A 242 -14.96 3.39 26.73
N GLN A 243 -14.43 2.26 27.20
CA GLN A 243 -13.30 2.24 28.14
C GLN A 243 -12.03 2.77 27.46
N GLN A 244 -11.80 2.37 26.22
CA GLN A 244 -10.67 2.77 25.40
C GLN A 244 -10.77 4.26 25.02
N TYR A 245 -11.99 4.75 24.72
CA TYR A 245 -12.21 6.20 24.54
C TYR A 245 -11.84 6.96 25.80
N LEU A 246 -12.37 6.56 26.96
CA LEU A 246 -12.12 7.25 28.22
C LEU A 246 -10.62 7.31 28.53
N GLN A 247 -9.92 6.20 28.35
CA GLN A 247 -8.48 6.11 28.59
C GLN A 247 -7.67 6.99 27.62
N CYS A 248 -7.97 6.94 26.32
CA CYS A 248 -7.30 7.75 25.29
C CYS A 248 -7.55 9.25 25.52
N MET A 249 -8.81 9.64 25.72
CA MET A 249 -9.19 11.04 25.92
C MET A 249 -8.68 11.61 27.25
N SER A 250 -8.69 10.82 28.33
CA SER A 250 -8.08 11.23 29.61
C SER A 250 -6.59 11.54 29.48
N LYS A 251 -5.85 10.67 28.77
CA LYS A 251 -4.42 10.91 28.50
C LYS A 251 -4.21 12.18 27.66
N SER A 252 -5.00 12.35 26.60
CA SER A 252 -4.96 13.54 25.75
C SER A 252 -5.21 14.82 26.55
N LYS A 253 -6.22 14.83 27.46
CA LYS A 253 -6.48 15.95 28.37
C LYS A 253 -5.30 16.27 29.30
N ILE A 254 -4.68 15.25 29.90
CA ILE A 254 -3.50 15.45 30.77
C ILE A 254 -2.38 16.12 29.97
N HIS A 255 -2.14 15.64 28.75
CA HIS A 255 -1.12 16.21 27.87
C HIS A 255 -1.41 17.66 27.52
N LYS A 256 -2.66 17.98 27.19
CA LYS A 256 -3.07 19.35 26.85
C LYS A 256 -2.89 20.31 28.03
N LYS A 257 -3.25 19.88 29.25
CA LYS A 257 -3.01 20.65 30.48
C LYS A 257 -1.52 20.91 30.71
N GLU A 258 -0.67 19.90 30.51
CA GLU A 258 0.79 20.07 30.61
C GLU A 258 1.32 21.08 29.57
N ILE A 259 0.81 21.02 28.33
CA ILE A 259 1.16 21.98 27.28
C ILE A 259 0.73 23.39 27.65
N ALA A 260 -0.50 23.57 28.15
CA ALA A 260 -1.02 24.87 28.57
C ALA A 260 -0.15 25.49 29.68
N ILE A 261 0.27 24.68 30.67
CA ILE A 261 1.20 25.10 31.75
C ILE A 261 2.57 25.52 31.19
N ASN A 262 3.06 24.85 30.15
CA ASN A 262 4.33 25.23 29.53
C ASN A 262 4.22 26.53 28.71
N LYS A 263 3.09 26.74 28.03
CA LYS A 263 2.81 27.98 27.27
C LYS A 263 2.58 29.18 28.17
N SER A 264 1.97 28.99 29.35
CA SER A 264 1.72 30.08 30.31
C SER A 264 2.99 30.67 30.93
N ARG A 265 4.17 30.12 30.61
CA ARG A 265 5.48 30.67 30.99
C ARG A 265 5.97 31.74 30.02
N ASP A 266 5.31 31.91 28.87
CA ASP A 266 5.56 32.97 27.91
C ASP A 266 4.73 34.22 28.26
N GLU A 267 5.37 35.39 28.31
CA GLU A 267 4.73 36.66 28.71
C GLU A 267 3.68 37.13 27.70
N ASP A 268 3.80 36.73 26.43
CA ASP A 268 2.87 37.07 25.34
C ASP A 268 1.67 36.09 25.23
N TYR A 269 1.57 35.08 26.11
CA TYR A 269 0.52 34.05 26.05
C TYR A 269 -0.83 34.55 26.55
N ILE A 270 -1.87 34.37 25.73
CA ILE A 270 -3.26 34.67 26.07
C ILE A 270 -4.00 33.34 26.27
N PRO A 271 -4.48 33.03 27.49
CA PRO A 271 -5.19 31.79 27.77
C PRO A 271 -6.47 31.64 26.93
N ASP A 272 -6.65 30.49 26.28
CA ASP A 272 -7.87 30.08 25.60
C ASP A 272 -8.61 29.03 26.45
N ALA A 273 -9.95 29.12 26.53
CA ALA A 273 -10.77 28.13 27.23
C ALA A 273 -10.58 26.70 26.68
N TYR A 274 -10.15 26.57 25.41
CA TYR A 274 -9.85 25.29 24.77
C TYR A 274 -8.41 24.81 24.96
N ASP A 275 -7.54 25.55 25.66
CA ASP A 275 -6.19 25.08 25.98
C ASP A 275 -6.20 23.88 26.93
N GLU A 276 -7.23 23.74 27.77
CA GLU A 276 -7.38 22.60 28.68
C GLU A 276 -8.48 21.60 28.27
N LEU A 277 -9.40 22.03 27.40
CA LEU A 277 -10.52 21.21 26.94
C LEU A 277 -10.22 20.57 25.58
N LEU A 278 -10.67 19.33 25.38
CA LEU A 278 -10.70 18.73 24.06
C LEU A 278 -11.80 19.39 23.23
N THR A 279 -11.43 19.89 22.06
CA THR A 279 -12.34 20.43 21.05
C THR A 279 -13.17 19.31 20.42
N GLN A 280 -14.31 19.65 19.79
CA GLN A 280 -15.14 18.68 19.04
C GLN A 280 -14.33 17.85 18.04
N ALA A 281 -13.40 18.53 17.40
CA ALA A 281 -12.41 17.99 16.49
C ALA A 281 -11.52 16.90 17.09
N GLU A 282 -10.85 17.23 18.19
CA GLU A 282 -9.96 16.30 18.87
C GLU A 282 -10.77 15.10 19.38
N LEU A 283 -11.96 15.33 19.94
CA LEU A 283 -12.87 14.26 20.35
C LEU A 283 -13.25 13.34 19.18
N GLN A 284 -13.64 13.89 18.03
CA GLN A 284 -13.94 13.09 16.83
C GLN A 284 -12.73 12.29 16.38
N GLY A 285 -11.54 12.90 16.37
CA GLY A 285 -10.29 12.22 16.01
C GLY A 285 -9.96 11.06 16.96
N HIS A 286 -10.10 11.26 18.27
CA HIS A 286 -9.91 10.20 19.27
C HIS A 286 -10.91 9.06 19.10
N ILE A 287 -12.18 9.34 18.81
CA ILE A 287 -13.20 8.30 18.53
C ILE A 287 -12.81 7.48 17.30
N SER A 288 -12.51 8.15 16.18
CA SER A 288 -12.11 7.50 14.92
C SER A 288 -10.84 6.66 15.09
N HIS A 289 -9.86 7.19 15.82
CA HIS A 289 -8.60 6.51 16.10
C HIS A 289 -8.78 5.25 16.94
N VAL A 290 -9.46 5.37 18.09
CA VAL A 290 -9.72 4.21 18.98
C VAL A 290 -10.56 3.16 18.26
N ASN A 291 -11.56 3.56 17.47
CA ASN A 291 -12.33 2.62 16.66
C ASN A 291 -11.46 1.80 15.73
N THR A 292 -10.56 2.48 15.02
CA THR A 292 -9.66 1.84 14.06
C THR A 292 -8.75 0.85 14.78
N LEU A 293 -8.14 1.26 15.89
CA LEU A 293 -7.27 0.40 16.70
C LEU A 293 -8.00 -0.83 17.23
N CYS A 294 -9.15 -0.65 17.87
CA CYS A 294 -9.92 -1.80 18.37
C CYS A 294 -10.40 -2.69 17.22
N ALA A 295 -10.68 -2.15 16.03
CA ALA A 295 -11.06 -2.97 14.89
C ALA A 295 -9.88 -3.80 14.35
N LEU A 296 -8.67 -3.24 14.34
CA LEU A 296 -7.43 -3.96 14.01
C LEU A 296 -7.12 -5.05 15.05
N GLU A 297 -7.24 -4.75 16.34
CA GLU A 297 -7.08 -5.71 17.44
C GLU A 297 -8.03 -6.91 17.28
N ARG A 298 -9.31 -6.67 16.96
CA ARG A 298 -10.27 -7.76 16.68
C ARG A 298 -9.85 -8.64 15.49
N VAL A 299 -9.19 -8.07 14.47
CA VAL A 299 -8.64 -8.86 13.35
C VAL A 299 -7.50 -9.73 13.84
N GLU A 300 -6.56 -9.16 14.58
CA GLU A 300 -5.40 -9.88 15.14
C GLU A 300 -5.81 -11.00 16.10
N ASP A 301 -6.76 -10.73 16.99
CA ASP A 301 -7.30 -11.73 17.92
C ASP A 301 -7.98 -12.86 17.16
N ALA A 302 -8.79 -12.55 16.15
CA ALA A 302 -9.42 -13.58 15.34
C ALA A 302 -8.41 -14.44 14.56
N VAL A 303 -7.27 -13.87 14.14
CA VAL A 303 -6.18 -14.62 13.52
C VAL A 303 -5.47 -15.50 14.56
N ARG A 304 -5.12 -14.94 15.73
CA ARG A 304 -4.41 -15.61 16.83
C ARG A 304 -5.22 -16.77 17.41
N GLU A 305 -6.53 -16.61 17.51
CA GLU A 305 -7.47 -17.65 17.97
C GLU A 305 -7.84 -18.66 16.87
N GLY A 306 -7.44 -18.43 15.62
CA GLY A 306 -7.82 -19.28 14.50
C GLY A 306 -9.32 -19.26 14.16
N ASN A 307 -10.02 -18.18 14.49
CA ASN A 307 -11.48 -18.09 14.38
C ASN A 307 -11.93 -17.40 13.07
N ALA A 308 -12.21 -18.21 12.04
CA ALA A 308 -12.52 -17.71 10.70
C ALA A 308 -13.82 -16.89 10.64
N LYS A 309 -14.79 -17.19 11.52
CA LYS A 309 -16.05 -16.45 11.59
C LYS A 309 -15.84 -15.08 12.22
N ALA A 310 -15.09 -15.03 13.32
CA ALA A 310 -14.71 -13.77 13.95
C ALA A 310 -13.88 -12.91 12.99
N LEU A 311 -12.94 -13.51 12.25
CA LEU A 311 -12.13 -12.80 11.27
C LEU A 311 -12.98 -12.19 10.15
N SER A 312 -13.92 -12.98 9.59
CA SER A 312 -14.84 -12.46 8.57
C SER A 312 -15.67 -11.29 9.09
N HIS A 313 -16.11 -11.33 10.35
CA HIS A 313 -16.85 -10.24 10.97
C HIS A 313 -15.97 -9.00 11.18
N ALA A 314 -14.75 -9.18 11.72
CA ALA A 314 -13.81 -8.10 11.96
C ALA A 314 -13.39 -7.39 10.66
N LEU A 315 -13.07 -8.15 9.61
CA LEU A 315 -12.70 -7.60 8.30
C LEU A 315 -13.85 -6.82 7.64
N THR A 316 -15.09 -7.25 7.83
CA THR A 316 -16.28 -6.58 7.26
C THR A 316 -16.74 -5.37 8.06
N SER A 317 -16.04 -5.01 9.14
CA SER A 317 -16.31 -3.80 9.91
C SER A 317 -16.28 -2.55 9.02
N SER A 318 -17.30 -1.70 9.14
CA SER A 318 -17.37 -0.41 8.45
C SER A 318 -16.26 0.55 8.87
N VAL A 319 -15.64 0.33 10.04
CA VAL A 319 -14.51 1.12 10.53
C VAL A 319 -13.26 0.88 9.66
N LEU A 320 -12.92 -0.39 9.41
CA LEU A 320 -11.77 -0.72 8.56
C LEU A 320 -12.09 -0.49 7.09
N ALA A 321 -13.34 -0.69 6.67
CA ALA A 321 -13.81 -0.48 5.29
C ALA A 321 -12.93 -1.21 4.25
N ILE A 322 -12.48 -2.43 4.58
CA ILE A 322 -11.69 -3.28 3.69
C ILE A 322 -12.56 -3.70 2.51
N LYS A 323 -12.04 -3.51 1.30
CA LYS A 323 -12.73 -3.80 0.04
C LYS A 323 -12.40 -5.22 -0.43
N GLY A 324 -13.39 -5.85 -1.07
CA GLY A 324 -13.21 -7.12 -1.78
C GLY A 324 -13.24 -8.36 -0.89
N ILE A 325 -13.83 -8.31 0.30
CA ILE A 325 -13.86 -9.50 1.17
C ILE A 325 -14.79 -10.57 0.60
N GLU A 326 -14.25 -11.76 0.37
CA GLU A 326 -15.00 -12.96 0.01
C GLU A 326 -15.08 -13.92 1.20
N LYS A 327 -16.30 -14.23 1.66
CA LYS A 327 -16.53 -15.06 2.86
C LYS A 327 -15.91 -16.46 2.74
N ASP A 328 -15.88 -17.01 1.53
CA ASP A 328 -15.34 -18.34 1.26
C ASP A 328 -13.79 -18.39 1.33
N LEU A 329 -13.13 -17.23 1.28
CA LEU A 329 -11.67 -17.11 1.39
C LEU A 329 -11.19 -16.80 2.82
N SER A 330 -12.09 -16.76 3.81
CA SER A 330 -11.75 -16.38 5.20
C SER A 330 -10.59 -17.18 5.80
N SER A 331 -10.52 -18.49 5.52
CA SER A 331 -9.41 -19.34 5.98
C SER A 331 -8.08 -18.99 5.32
N LYS A 332 -8.10 -18.58 4.05
CA LYS A 332 -6.88 -18.14 3.34
C LYS A 332 -6.42 -16.77 3.80
N TYR A 333 -7.35 -15.84 4.06
CA TYR A 333 -7.01 -14.56 4.67
C TYR A 333 -6.35 -14.75 6.02
N MET A 334 -6.87 -15.63 6.86
CA MET A 334 -6.31 -15.94 8.18
C MET A 334 -4.86 -16.42 8.08
N ILE A 335 -4.57 -17.37 7.20
CA ILE A 335 -3.21 -17.89 7.00
C ILE A 335 -2.28 -16.79 6.50
N ALA A 336 -2.73 -15.97 5.55
CA ALA A 336 -1.92 -14.90 4.99
C ALA A 336 -1.64 -13.80 6.02
N LEU A 337 -2.65 -13.36 6.77
CA LEU A 337 -2.51 -12.36 7.84
C LEU A 337 -1.67 -12.87 9.00
N GLY A 338 -1.77 -14.16 9.35
CA GLY A 338 -0.90 -14.77 10.36
C GLY A 338 0.58 -14.67 9.98
N ARG A 339 0.92 -14.84 8.69
CA ARG A 339 2.30 -14.65 8.21
C ARG A 339 2.76 -13.20 8.30
N GLU A 340 1.88 -12.24 8.03
CA GLU A 340 2.21 -10.82 8.21
C GLU A 340 2.47 -10.50 9.70
N MET A 341 1.67 -11.07 10.61
CA MET A 341 1.86 -10.91 12.06
C MET A 341 3.16 -11.54 12.57
N ASP A 342 3.54 -12.71 12.03
CA ASP A 342 4.77 -13.40 12.40
C ASP A 342 6.02 -12.72 11.79
N GLY A 343 5.91 -12.14 10.59
CA GLY A 343 7.01 -11.50 9.87
C GLY A 343 7.54 -10.19 10.50
N GLU A 344 6.72 -9.49 11.30
CA GLU A 344 7.16 -8.29 12.02
C GLU A 344 7.99 -8.57 13.28
N GLN A 345 8.11 -9.83 13.73
CA GLN A 345 8.94 -10.16 14.90
C GLN A 345 10.45 -10.14 14.59
N ASP A 346 10.86 -10.35 13.34
CA ASP A 346 12.29 -10.44 12.96
C ASP A 346 12.93 -9.09 12.57
N GLN A 347 12.16 -7.99 12.41
CA GLN A 347 12.68 -6.70 11.94
C GLN A 347 12.64 -5.56 12.97
N ASN A 348 12.10 -5.80 14.17
CA ASN A 348 11.78 -4.75 15.15
C ASN A 348 12.77 -4.58 16.33
N GLU A 349 14.06 -4.89 16.15
CA GLU A 349 15.10 -4.35 17.06
C GLU A 349 15.63 -2.96 16.63
N THR A 350 15.22 -2.45 15.47
CA THR A 350 15.60 -1.10 15.01
C THR A 350 14.41 -0.15 14.96
N GLN A 351 14.34 0.65 16.03
CA GLN A 351 13.85 2.03 16.03
C GLN A 351 12.40 2.28 15.58
N ASN A 352 11.45 1.99 16.47
CA ASN A 352 10.22 2.77 16.59
C ASN A 352 9.94 3.04 18.07
N HIS A 353 10.82 3.84 18.69
CA HIS A 353 10.51 4.58 19.91
C HIS A 353 9.92 5.97 19.59
N SER A 354 9.17 6.09 18.48
CA SER A 354 8.12 7.10 18.45
C SER A 354 7.13 6.67 19.52
N PHE A 355 7.09 7.40 20.63
CA PHE A 355 6.17 7.21 21.74
C PHE A 355 4.73 7.24 21.21
N ASN A 356 4.27 6.08 20.76
CA ASN A 356 2.94 5.88 20.27
C ASN A 356 2.04 6.07 21.49
N MET A 357 1.23 7.11 21.48
CA MET A 357 0.25 7.38 22.55
C MET A 357 -0.93 6.39 22.56
N SER A 358 -0.84 5.31 21.76
CA SER A 358 -1.74 4.16 21.78
C SER A 358 -1.24 3.11 22.78
N LEU A 359 -2.11 2.68 23.70
CA LEU A 359 -1.89 1.50 24.55
C LEU A 359 -2.08 0.17 23.81
N LEU A 360 -2.65 0.21 22.60
CA LEU A 360 -2.93 -0.96 21.77
C LEU A 360 -1.90 -0.94 20.64
N GLN A 361 -0.86 -1.74 20.78
CA GLN A 361 0.14 -1.93 19.73
C GLN A 361 -0.39 -3.02 18.80
N THR A 362 -1.01 -2.60 17.69
CA THR A 362 -1.44 -3.50 16.62
C THR A 362 -0.27 -3.70 15.67
N THR A 363 0.06 -4.95 15.37
CA THR A 363 1.04 -5.36 14.35
C THR A 363 0.51 -5.04 12.96
N LEU A 364 -0.77 -5.26 12.72
CA LEU A 364 -1.38 -5.08 11.40
C LEU A 364 -1.87 -3.64 11.21
N SER A 365 -1.53 -3.04 10.07
CA SER A 365 -2.17 -1.81 9.60
C SER A 365 -3.32 -2.11 8.64
N LYS A 366 -4.25 -1.16 8.50
CA LYS A 366 -5.34 -1.24 7.51
C LYS A 366 -4.81 -1.43 6.08
N ALA A 367 -3.69 -0.81 5.74
CA ALA A 367 -3.07 -0.93 4.42
C ALA A 367 -2.53 -2.34 4.16
N VAL A 368 -1.85 -2.93 5.15
CA VAL A 368 -1.36 -4.32 5.09
C VAL A 368 -2.54 -5.26 4.90
N ILE A 369 -3.59 -5.16 5.72
CA ILE A 369 -4.79 -6.00 5.59
C ILE A 369 -5.42 -5.89 4.19
N GLN A 370 -5.57 -4.67 3.66
CA GLN A 370 -6.15 -4.46 2.33
C GLN A 370 -5.28 -5.07 1.22
N SER A 371 -3.95 -4.95 1.32
CA SER A 371 -3.00 -5.55 0.38
C SER A 371 -3.08 -7.08 0.40
N THR A 372 -3.07 -7.67 1.60
CA THR A 372 -3.15 -9.11 1.80
C THR A 372 -4.46 -9.68 1.26
N VAL A 373 -5.60 -9.06 1.57
CA VAL A 373 -6.92 -9.46 1.02
C VAL A 373 -6.92 -9.42 -0.51
N SER A 374 -6.41 -8.33 -1.09
CA SER A 374 -6.36 -8.17 -2.55
C SER A 374 -5.49 -9.24 -3.22
N SER A 375 -4.33 -9.54 -2.63
CA SER A 375 -3.42 -10.59 -3.10
C SER A 375 -4.06 -11.98 -3.03
N VAL A 376 -4.68 -12.32 -1.89
CA VAL A 376 -5.36 -13.62 -1.72
C VAL A 376 -6.50 -13.78 -2.72
N ASN A 377 -7.28 -12.74 -2.98
CA ASN A 377 -8.35 -12.77 -3.98
C ASN A 377 -7.80 -12.99 -5.39
N GLN A 378 -6.76 -12.26 -5.76
CA GLN A 378 -6.14 -12.39 -7.07
C GLN A 378 -5.61 -13.82 -7.29
N GLN A 379 -4.97 -14.40 -6.28
CA GLN A 379 -4.49 -15.78 -6.33
C GLN A 379 -5.64 -16.79 -6.40
N ALA A 380 -6.70 -16.59 -5.61
CA ALA A 380 -7.88 -17.45 -5.64
C ALA A 380 -8.58 -17.41 -7.01
N PHE A 381 -8.75 -16.22 -7.57
CA PHE A 381 -9.31 -16.01 -8.91
C PHE A 381 -8.45 -16.67 -10.00
N ALA A 382 -7.13 -16.47 -9.96
CA ALA A 382 -6.21 -17.09 -10.92
C ALA A 382 -6.29 -18.63 -10.86
N ARG A 383 -6.32 -19.20 -9.66
CA ARG A 383 -6.44 -20.65 -9.45
C ARG A 383 -7.80 -21.19 -9.92
N MET A 384 -8.89 -20.48 -9.65
CA MET A 384 -10.22 -20.86 -10.14
C MET A 384 -10.26 -20.84 -11.67
N LYS A 385 -9.77 -19.77 -12.29
CA LYS A 385 -9.70 -19.62 -13.75
C LYS A 385 -8.91 -20.78 -14.38
N LEU A 386 -7.74 -21.11 -13.82
CA LEU A 386 -6.93 -22.23 -14.28
C LEU A 386 -7.69 -23.56 -14.19
N LYS A 387 -8.35 -23.83 -13.05
CA LYS A 387 -9.16 -25.04 -12.86
C LYS A 387 -10.30 -25.14 -13.89
N THR A 388 -11.00 -24.04 -14.14
CA THR A 388 -12.08 -23.99 -15.15
C THR A 388 -11.53 -24.18 -16.57
N SER A 389 -10.41 -23.56 -16.92
CA SER A 389 -9.76 -23.76 -18.23
C SER A 389 -9.34 -25.23 -18.43
N LEU A 390 -8.78 -25.88 -17.40
CA LEU A 390 -8.39 -27.29 -17.47
C LEU A 390 -9.59 -28.22 -17.61
N ALA A 391 -10.67 -27.96 -16.86
CA ALA A 391 -11.91 -28.71 -17.00
C ALA A 391 -12.50 -28.57 -18.41
N ASN A 392 -12.51 -27.36 -18.97
CA ASN A 392 -12.97 -27.11 -20.33
C ASN A 392 -12.12 -27.84 -21.39
N LEU A 393 -10.80 -27.95 -21.17
CA LEU A 393 -9.93 -28.73 -22.04
C LEU A 393 -10.32 -30.21 -22.03
N ASN A 394 -10.49 -30.82 -20.84
CA ASN A 394 -10.87 -32.22 -20.73
C ASN A 394 -12.24 -32.51 -21.37
N VAL A 395 -13.22 -31.63 -21.18
CA VAL A 395 -14.52 -31.71 -21.88
C VAL A 395 -14.34 -31.62 -23.41
N SER A 396 -13.46 -30.74 -23.88
CA SER A 396 -13.17 -30.62 -25.31
C SER A 396 -12.46 -31.84 -25.88
N LEU A 397 -11.66 -32.56 -25.09
CA LEU A 397 -11.01 -33.81 -25.51
C LEU A 397 -12.01 -34.97 -25.57
N GLU A 398 -13.07 -34.95 -24.75
CA GLU A 398 -14.09 -36.00 -24.74
C GLU A 398 -15.11 -35.88 -25.87
N ALA A 399 -15.61 -34.67 -26.13
CA ALA A 399 -16.75 -34.47 -27.04
C ALA A 399 -16.61 -33.22 -27.94
N GLY A 400 -15.44 -32.58 -27.93
CA GLY A 400 -15.18 -31.36 -28.70
C GLY A 400 -14.61 -31.62 -30.09
N SER A 401 -14.20 -30.54 -30.75
CA SER A 401 -13.44 -30.58 -32.01
C SER A 401 -11.98 -30.15 -31.79
N PRO A 402 -11.08 -30.43 -32.76
CA PRO A 402 -9.71 -29.92 -32.74
C PRO A 402 -9.60 -28.41 -32.50
N ALA A 403 -10.53 -27.63 -33.06
CA ALA A 403 -10.57 -26.18 -32.86
C ALA A 403 -10.93 -25.79 -31.41
N ASN A 404 -11.83 -26.54 -30.78
CA ASN A 404 -12.18 -26.33 -29.37
C ASN A 404 -11.00 -26.68 -28.45
N THR A 405 -10.29 -27.79 -28.73
CA THR A 405 -9.12 -28.21 -27.95
C THR A 405 -8.00 -27.19 -28.08
N LEU A 406 -7.73 -26.70 -29.29
CA LEU A 406 -6.74 -25.65 -29.50
C LEU A 406 -7.08 -24.36 -28.73
N ALA A 407 -8.35 -23.94 -28.77
CA ALA A 407 -8.80 -22.76 -28.02
C ALA A 407 -8.66 -22.96 -26.50
N ALA A 408 -8.99 -24.16 -25.99
CA ALA A 408 -8.85 -24.49 -24.58
C ALA A 408 -7.38 -24.55 -24.13
N LEU A 409 -6.48 -25.12 -24.94
CA LEU A 409 -5.03 -25.11 -24.72
C LEU A 409 -4.49 -23.68 -24.66
N LYS A 410 -4.87 -22.81 -25.61
CA LYS A 410 -4.48 -21.39 -25.57
C LYS A 410 -5.02 -20.66 -24.34
N ALA A 411 -6.21 -21.04 -23.86
CA ALA A 411 -6.84 -20.43 -22.68
C ALA A 411 -6.20 -20.82 -21.34
N LEU A 412 -5.37 -21.88 -21.29
CA LEU A 412 -4.57 -22.23 -20.11
C LEU A 412 -3.43 -21.23 -19.84
N GLY A 413 -3.11 -20.36 -20.80
CA GLY A 413 -2.22 -19.21 -20.61
C GLY A 413 -0.74 -19.56 -20.50
N SER A 414 0.01 -18.80 -19.70
CA SER A 414 1.49 -18.86 -19.62
C SER A 414 2.07 -20.13 -19.01
N GLY A 415 1.23 -21.09 -18.58
CA GLY A 415 1.67 -22.37 -18.05
C GLY A 415 2.02 -23.40 -19.11
N LEU A 416 1.71 -23.16 -20.39
CA LEU A 416 1.99 -24.11 -21.48
C LEU A 416 3.09 -23.60 -22.42
N PRO A 417 3.86 -24.53 -23.03
CA PRO A 417 4.73 -24.19 -24.16
C PRO A 417 3.91 -23.64 -25.33
N ASN A 418 4.59 -23.00 -26.29
CA ASN A 418 3.93 -22.46 -27.47
C ASN A 418 3.12 -23.53 -28.22
N VAL A 419 1.78 -23.38 -28.18
CA VAL A 419 0.81 -24.29 -28.81
C VAL A 419 0.76 -23.99 -30.31
N LEU A 420 0.95 -25.01 -31.14
CA LEU A 420 1.04 -24.87 -32.60
C LEU A 420 -0.33 -25.00 -33.27
N ASP A 421 -0.75 -23.97 -34.00
CA ASP A 421 -2.09 -23.94 -34.62
C ASP A 421 -2.32 -25.05 -35.64
N PHE A 422 -1.31 -25.38 -36.44
CA PHE A 422 -1.41 -26.44 -37.45
C PHE A 422 -1.45 -27.85 -36.83
N ALA A 423 -1.08 -28.00 -35.55
CA ALA A 423 -1.08 -29.28 -34.83
C ALA A 423 -2.38 -29.54 -34.07
N ALA A 424 -3.42 -28.72 -34.26
CA ALA A 424 -4.69 -28.80 -33.52
C ALA A 424 -5.32 -30.19 -33.52
N VAL A 425 -5.32 -30.87 -34.68
CA VAL A 425 -5.91 -32.21 -34.83
C VAL A 425 -5.07 -33.26 -34.08
N LEU A 426 -3.74 -33.17 -34.19
CA LEU A 426 -2.81 -34.05 -33.47
C LEU A 426 -2.94 -33.89 -31.95
N TYR A 427 -3.04 -32.65 -31.45
CA TYR A 427 -3.28 -32.42 -30.02
C TYR A 427 -4.60 -33.03 -29.56
N HIS A 428 -5.66 -32.87 -30.34
CA HIS A 428 -6.98 -33.36 -29.97
C HIS A 428 -7.04 -34.89 -29.93
N GLU A 429 -6.59 -35.57 -30.99
CA GLU A 429 -6.68 -37.03 -31.08
C GLU A 429 -5.74 -37.73 -30.09
N GLU A 430 -4.47 -37.33 -30.03
CA GLU A 430 -3.49 -38.00 -29.18
C GLU A 430 -3.75 -37.74 -27.69
N MET A 431 -4.12 -36.51 -27.31
CA MET A 431 -4.47 -36.24 -25.90
C MET A 431 -5.81 -36.89 -25.52
N ALA A 432 -6.76 -37.02 -26.44
CA ALA A 432 -7.99 -37.76 -26.18
C ALA A 432 -7.71 -39.26 -26.00
N ALA A 433 -6.79 -39.83 -26.77
CA ALA A 433 -6.33 -41.21 -26.59
C ALA A 433 -5.64 -41.41 -25.23
N ILE A 434 -4.71 -40.51 -24.86
CA ILE A 434 -4.04 -40.55 -23.54
C ILE A 434 -5.07 -40.49 -22.40
N ARG A 435 -6.05 -39.58 -22.51
CA ARG A 435 -7.15 -39.46 -21.53
C ARG A 435 -7.98 -40.73 -21.45
N TYR A 436 -8.34 -41.30 -22.60
CA TYR A 436 -9.14 -42.51 -22.70
C TYR A 436 -8.42 -43.70 -22.05
N ASP A 437 -7.14 -43.89 -22.35
CA ASP A 437 -6.31 -44.97 -21.79
C ASP A 437 -6.09 -44.83 -20.28
N ALA A 438 -6.01 -43.59 -19.77
CA ALA A 438 -5.85 -43.31 -18.35
C ALA A 438 -7.17 -43.42 -17.54
N GLU A 439 -8.32 -43.55 -18.22
CA GLU A 439 -9.68 -43.50 -17.64
C GLU A 439 -9.91 -42.30 -16.68
N ASN A 440 -9.19 -41.20 -16.88
CA ASN A 440 -9.21 -40.03 -16.01
C ASN A 440 -8.96 -38.74 -16.80
N ASP A 441 -9.42 -37.61 -16.25
CA ASP A 441 -9.11 -36.29 -16.78
C ASP A 441 -7.61 -35.99 -16.70
N LEU A 442 -7.07 -35.39 -17.75
CA LEU A 442 -5.67 -34.99 -17.78
C LEU A 442 -5.41 -33.86 -16.77
N THR A 443 -4.35 -34.06 -15.99
CA THR A 443 -3.77 -33.06 -15.09
C THR A 443 -3.01 -31.99 -15.88
N LEU A 444 -2.70 -30.85 -15.23
CA LEU A 444 -1.93 -29.80 -15.87
C LEU A 444 -0.54 -30.26 -16.31
N GLU A 445 0.11 -31.14 -15.53
CA GLU A 445 1.44 -31.68 -15.83
C GLU A 445 1.40 -32.60 -17.07
N GLU A 446 0.38 -33.44 -17.19
CA GLU A 446 0.17 -34.30 -18.35
C GLU A 446 -0.15 -33.48 -19.61
N VAL A 447 -0.97 -32.44 -19.48
CA VAL A 447 -1.23 -31.51 -20.59
C VAL A 447 0.05 -30.80 -21.01
N GLU A 448 0.87 -30.32 -20.07
CA GLU A 448 2.13 -29.65 -20.39
C GLU A 448 3.12 -30.60 -21.09
N GLY A 449 3.29 -31.80 -20.57
CA GLY A 449 4.11 -32.85 -21.18
C GLY A 449 3.60 -33.24 -22.57
N GLY A 450 2.29 -33.43 -22.70
CA GLY A 450 1.63 -33.73 -23.96
C GLY A 450 1.82 -32.63 -25.00
N VAL A 451 1.65 -31.35 -24.64
CA VAL A 451 1.94 -30.23 -25.57
C VAL A 451 3.40 -30.25 -25.99
N LYS A 452 4.36 -30.47 -25.07
CA LYS A 452 5.80 -30.52 -25.40
C LYS A 452 6.11 -31.62 -26.42
N LEU A 453 5.63 -32.84 -26.16
CA LEU A 453 5.84 -34.01 -27.02
C LEU A 453 5.18 -33.81 -28.37
N LEU A 454 3.87 -33.56 -28.38
CA LEU A 454 3.10 -33.47 -29.62
C LEU A 454 3.53 -32.29 -30.49
N SER A 455 4.02 -31.19 -29.88
CA SER A 455 4.61 -30.09 -30.65
C SER A 455 5.96 -30.45 -31.28
N ALA A 456 6.75 -31.33 -30.65
CA ALA A 456 8.00 -31.82 -31.24
C ALA A 456 7.70 -32.76 -32.43
N ILE A 457 6.76 -33.69 -32.24
CA ILE A 457 6.28 -34.62 -33.27
C ILE A 457 5.65 -33.87 -34.46
N ALA A 458 4.81 -32.86 -34.20
CA ALA A 458 4.23 -32.03 -35.25
C ALA A 458 5.29 -31.30 -36.08
N ARG A 459 6.40 -30.85 -35.46
CA ARG A 459 7.49 -30.19 -36.18
C ARG A 459 8.27 -31.14 -37.08
N VAL A 460 8.42 -32.42 -36.71
CA VAL A 460 8.98 -33.43 -37.63
C VAL A 460 8.12 -33.51 -38.89
N SER A 461 6.80 -33.62 -38.72
CA SER A 461 5.88 -33.62 -39.87
C SER A 461 6.00 -32.37 -40.73
N ALA A 462 6.07 -31.18 -40.11
CA ALA A 462 6.24 -29.91 -40.84
C ALA A 462 7.58 -29.84 -41.60
N ALA A 463 8.67 -30.34 -41.01
CA ALA A 463 9.99 -30.36 -41.64
C ALA A 463 10.06 -31.24 -42.89
N LEU A 464 9.21 -32.28 -43.00
CA LEU A 464 9.14 -33.09 -44.22
C LEU A 464 8.71 -32.29 -45.46
N GLU A 465 8.12 -31.10 -45.30
CA GLU A 465 7.77 -30.22 -46.44
C GLU A 465 8.99 -29.53 -47.06
N THR A 466 10.11 -29.44 -46.32
CA THR A 466 11.32 -28.79 -46.82
C THR A 466 12.21 -29.74 -47.62
N HIS A 467 11.90 -31.04 -47.63
CA HIS A 467 12.69 -32.10 -48.28
C HIS A 467 14.18 -32.08 -47.89
N ASN A 468 14.50 -31.53 -46.72
CA ASN A 468 15.87 -31.35 -46.24
C ASN A 468 16.17 -32.33 -45.09
N PRO A 469 16.98 -33.39 -45.33
CA PRO A 469 17.29 -34.38 -44.31
C PRO A 469 17.97 -33.80 -43.05
N ALA A 470 18.74 -32.73 -43.18
CA ALA A 470 19.41 -32.10 -42.04
C ALA A 470 18.40 -31.42 -41.09
N GLU A 471 17.37 -30.78 -41.64
CA GLU A 471 16.32 -30.14 -40.86
C GLU A 471 15.40 -31.18 -40.20
N VAL A 472 15.03 -32.23 -40.94
CA VAL A 472 14.26 -33.36 -40.40
C VAL A 472 15.00 -34.03 -39.24
N TRP A 473 16.31 -34.27 -39.41
CA TRP A 473 17.17 -34.81 -38.34
C TRP A 473 17.18 -33.95 -37.08
N GLN A 474 17.25 -32.62 -37.23
CA GLN A 474 17.21 -31.69 -36.08
C GLN A 474 15.93 -31.85 -35.26
N TYR A 475 14.78 -32.09 -35.91
CA TYR A 475 13.52 -32.28 -35.19
C TYR A 475 13.35 -33.71 -34.65
N LEU A 476 13.86 -34.73 -35.36
CA LEU A 476 13.87 -36.12 -34.86
C LEU A 476 14.69 -36.24 -33.57
N THR A 477 15.83 -35.57 -33.51
CA THR A 477 16.75 -35.58 -32.35
C THR A 477 16.34 -34.62 -31.23
N HIS A 478 15.21 -33.90 -31.37
CA HIS A 478 14.77 -32.95 -30.37
C HIS A 478 14.42 -33.66 -29.04
N PRO A 479 14.90 -33.19 -27.87
CA PRO A 479 14.73 -33.92 -26.59
C PRO A 479 13.28 -34.25 -26.23
N ASN A 480 12.34 -33.34 -26.55
CA ASN A 480 10.91 -33.54 -26.29
C ASN A 480 10.24 -34.57 -27.23
N ALA A 481 10.88 -35.00 -28.33
CA ALA A 481 10.29 -35.99 -29.24
C ALA A 481 10.35 -37.41 -28.67
N HIS A 482 11.31 -37.67 -27.76
CA HIS A 482 11.50 -38.95 -27.07
C HIS A 482 11.60 -40.20 -27.99
N LEU A 483 11.97 -40.00 -29.26
CA LEU A 483 12.16 -41.06 -30.25
C LEU A 483 13.40 -41.90 -29.91
N GLN A 484 13.31 -43.21 -30.15
CA GLN A 484 14.36 -44.17 -29.83
C GLN A 484 15.00 -44.75 -31.09
N GLY A 485 16.23 -45.25 -30.96
CA GLY A 485 16.92 -45.95 -32.06
C GLY A 485 17.35 -45.04 -33.22
N LEU A 486 17.49 -43.74 -33.02
CA LEU A 486 17.93 -42.83 -34.08
C LEU A 486 19.42 -43.01 -34.40
N GLU A 487 19.74 -43.29 -35.66
CA GLU A 487 21.11 -43.41 -36.18
C GLU A 487 21.37 -42.33 -37.23
N GLU A 488 22.39 -41.49 -37.02
CA GLU A 488 22.67 -40.32 -37.88
C GLU A 488 22.97 -40.73 -39.32
N GLU A 489 23.59 -41.89 -39.50
CA GLU A 489 23.95 -42.47 -40.81
C GLU A 489 22.71 -42.76 -41.67
N HIS A 490 21.55 -43.01 -41.06
CA HIS A 490 20.29 -43.34 -41.72
C HIS A 490 19.36 -42.13 -41.93
N SER A 491 19.81 -40.91 -41.60
CA SER A 491 19.00 -39.67 -41.67
C SER A 491 18.27 -39.46 -43.00
N ARG A 492 18.94 -39.75 -44.13
CA ARG A 492 18.34 -39.63 -45.47
C ARG A 492 17.23 -40.67 -45.72
N ASP A 493 17.44 -41.89 -45.24
CA ASP A 493 16.49 -42.98 -45.39
C ASP A 493 15.25 -42.75 -44.53
N TYR A 494 15.43 -42.30 -43.28
CA TYR A 494 14.32 -41.86 -42.42
C TYR A 494 13.50 -40.78 -43.11
N THR A 495 14.14 -39.75 -43.67
CA THR A 495 13.45 -38.66 -44.37
C THR A 495 12.60 -39.19 -45.52
N SER A 496 13.19 -40.02 -46.40
CA SER A 496 12.46 -40.60 -47.54
C SER A 496 11.30 -41.51 -47.12
N ALA A 497 11.49 -42.30 -46.05
CA ALA A 497 10.47 -43.19 -45.54
C ALA A 497 9.33 -42.44 -44.84
N LEU A 498 9.65 -41.43 -44.02
CA LEU A 498 8.68 -40.58 -43.34
C LEU A 498 7.84 -39.76 -44.33
N GLU A 499 8.43 -39.26 -45.42
CA GLU A 499 7.69 -38.60 -46.50
C GLU A 499 6.66 -39.55 -47.14
N LYS A 500 7.05 -40.80 -47.42
CA LYS A 500 6.15 -41.83 -47.96
C LYS A 500 5.04 -42.18 -46.97
N ALA A 501 5.36 -42.34 -45.69
CA ALA A 501 4.38 -42.59 -44.63
C ALA A 501 3.36 -41.44 -44.55
N ARG A 502 3.83 -40.19 -44.54
CA ARG A 502 2.96 -39.00 -44.51
C ARG A 502 2.07 -38.90 -45.75
N GLN A 503 2.61 -39.15 -46.94
CA GLN A 503 1.80 -39.18 -48.18
C GLN A 503 0.74 -40.28 -48.14
N THR A 504 1.05 -41.44 -47.54
CA THR A 504 0.11 -42.54 -47.41
C THR A 504 -1.02 -42.18 -46.45
N LYS A 505 -0.70 -41.55 -45.32
CA LYS A 505 -1.68 -41.04 -44.35
C LYS A 505 -2.58 -39.95 -44.93
N ILE A 506 -2.02 -39.03 -45.72
CA ILE A 506 -2.83 -38.03 -46.43
C ILE A 506 -3.79 -38.70 -47.43
N LYS A 507 -3.38 -39.79 -48.09
CA LYS A 507 -4.22 -40.55 -49.03
C LYS A 507 -5.28 -41.41 -48.35
N SER A 508 -5.08 -41.84 -47.10
CA SER A 508 -6.08 -42.61 -46.35
C SER A 508 -7.31 -41.78 -46.00
N GLY A 509 -7.20 -40.45 -46.03
CA GLY A 509 -8.29 -39.53 -45.73
C GLY A 509 -8.57 -39.39 -44.24
N GLU A 510 -7.62 -39.79 -43.39
CA GLU A 510 -7.69 -39.58 -41.95
C GLU A 510 -7.75 -38.08 -41.60
N PRO A 511 -8.50 -37.71 -40.54
CA PRO A 511 -8.62 -36.33 -40.09
C PRO A 511 -7.27 -35.72 -39.70
N CYS A 512 -6.40 -36.47 -39.03
CA CYS A 512 -5.03 -36.04 -38.72
C CYS A 512 -4.06 -36.35 -39.86
N THR A 513 -3.65 -35.33 -40.59
CA THR A 513 -2.67 -35.46 -41.69
C THR A 513 -1.21 -35.43 -41.20
N LEU A 514 -0.98 -35.23 -39.91
CA LEU A 514 0.35 -35.25 -39.29
C LEU A 514 0.69 -36.68 -38.85
N LEU A 515 1.98 -37.01 -38.87
CA LEU A 515 2.46 -38.26 -38.30
C LEU A 515 2.36 -38.21 -36.77
N THR A 516 1.85 -39.27 -36.16
CA THR A 516 1.83 -39.48 -34.71
C THR A 516 3.21 -39.93 -34.21
N TYR A 517 3.40 -40.00 -32.90
CA TYR A 517 4.60 -40.59 -32.32
C TYR A 517 4.81 -42.03 -32.83
N LEU A 518 3.73 -42.83 -32.85
CA LEU A 518 3.77 -44.22 -33.29
C LEU A 518 4.16 -44.35 -34.76
N ASP A 519 3.60 -43.51 -35.64
CA ASP A 519 3.94 -43.51 -37.07
C ASP A 519 5.44 -43.27 -37.28
N ILE A 520 6.01 -42.30 -36.56
CA ILE A 520 7.43 -41.94 -36.71
C ILE A 520 8.33 -43.04 -36.14
N GLN A 521 8.01 -43.57 -34.95
CA GLN A 521 8.82 -44.62 -34.33
C GLN A 521 8.82 -45.90 -35.17
N GLN A 522 7.68 -46.31 -35.71
CA GLN A 522 7.58 -47.48 -36.60
C GLN A 522 8.46 -47.32 -37.84
N VAL A 523 8.45 -46.14 -38.46
CA VAL A 523 9.29 -45.87 -39.64
C VAL A 523 10.78 -45.93 -39.30
N ILE A 524 11.18 -45.40 -38.14
CA ILE A 524 12.58 -45.48 -37.68
C ILE A 524 12.99 -46.95 -37.50
N ASP A 525 12.18 -47.74 -36.79
CA ASP A 525 12.45 -49.14 -36.51
C ASP A 525 12.55 -49.97 -37.81
N GLU A 526 11.65 -49.74 -38.76
CA GLU A 526 11.67 -50.42 -40.07
C GLU A 526 12.89 -50.07 -40.92
N VAL A 527 13.32 -48.80 -40.91
CA VAL A 527 14.51 -48.37 -41.66
C VAL A 527 15.76 -48.99 -41.06
N ASN A 528 15.87 -48.99 -39.73
CA ASN A 528 16.99 -49.62 -39.03
C ASN A 528 17.07 -51.11 -39.28
N MET A 529 15.93 -51.80 -39.24
CA MET A 529 15.85 -53.24 -39.51
C MET A 529 16.33 -53.56 -40.94
N LYS A 530 15.84 -52.82 -41.95
CA LYS A 530 16.26 -53.01 -43.35
C LYS A 530 17.75 -52.74 -43.55
N ARG A 531 18.30 -51.71 -42.88
CA ARG A 531 19.72 -51.38 -42.97
C ARG A 531 20.63 -52.35 -42.23
N SER A 532 20.15 -52.92 -41.13
CA SER A 532 20.79 -54.05 -40.46
C SER A 532 20.88 -55.25 -41.40
N GLU A 533 19.78 -55.60 -42.09
CA GLU A 533 19.73 -56.72 -43.02
C GLU A 533 20.57 -56.50 -44.30
N ASP A 534 20.70 -55.25 -44.77
CA ASP A 534 21.53 -54.90 -45.94
C ASP A 534 23.05 -54.90 -45.62
N ASN A 535 23.41 -54.81 -44.34
CA ASN A 535 24.80 -54.75 -43.85
C ASN A 535 25.33 -56.11 -43.35
N GLU A 536 24.48 -57.14 -43.25
CA GLU A 536 24.85 -58.56 -43.04
C GLU A 536 25.12 -59.27 -44.38
#